data_AF-A0A956C848-F1
#
_entry.id   AF-A0A956C848-F1
#
_cell.length_a   1.000
_cell.length_b   1.000
_cell.length_c   1.000
_cell.angle_alpha   90.00
_cell.angle_beta   90.00
_cell.angle_gamma   90.00
#
_symmetry.space_group_name_H-M   'P 1'
#
loop_
_entity.id
_entity.type
_entity.pdbx_description
1 polymer ?
#
loop_
_entity_poly.entity_id
_entity_poly.type
_entity_poly.pdbx_seq_one_letter_code
_entity_poly.pdbx_strand_id
1 'polypeptide(L)'
;MLRRDFLLGVALSTAAAPARGDDGPLVEHDLVLDGKFARRARVYLPRRPPKTGTWPLLVLLHGLGETGNEQLGIRAWGELYGLKSAYGRLVHPPISKTLPKRSYLTDEHLARLNASLSKRPFQDVAVACPVTPNPYKLQPAARTLDEYAEWLEHALLPAVRKLGPITAEPRRTGLDGCSLGGYVGVEVFLRKPRLFGSFGGVQSAFGVPMALQYAERMAQAIRRVGPRAVRVGSSTEDPYRRANEALSQRLTELQVPHVLSVLPGPHNQPWLREVGTLDMLLWHARQLR
;
A
#
# COMPACT_ATOMS: atom_id res chain seq x y z
N MET A 1 -0.55 38.13 69.17
CA MET A 1 -1.15 38.25 67.82
C MET A 1 -0.03 38.31 66.79
N LEU A 2 0.32 37.17 66.19
CA LEU A 2 1.44 37.04 65.25
C LEU A 2 1.01 37.43 63.83
N ARG A 3 1.85 38.27 63.19
CA ARG A 3 1.86 38.57 61.74
C ARG A 3 2.15 37.31 60.94
N ARG A 4 1.47 37.16 59.80
CA ARG A 4 1.83 36.19 58.74
C ARG A 4 1.89 36.92 57.40
N ASP A 5 3.11 37.20 56.98
CA ASP A 5 3.44 37.64 55.62
C ASP A 5 3.43 36.41 54.70
N PHE A 6 2.67 36.48 53.61
CA PHE A 6 2.57 35.42 52.60
C PHE A 6 3.49 35.80 51.42
N LEU A 7 4.66 35.16 51.36
CA LEU A 7 5.57 35.24 50.21
C LEU A 7 5.09 34.26 49.12
N LEU A 8 4.62 34.80 48.00
CA LEU A 8 4.37 34.04 46.77
C LEU A 8 5.72 33.78 46.07
N GLY A 9 6.20 32.53 46.13
CA GLY A 9 7.33 32.05 45.35
C GLY A 9 6.92 31.78 43.90
N VAL A 10 7.58 32.44 42.96
CA VAL A 10 7.48 32.13 41.52
C VAL A 10 8.36 30.92 41.23
N ALA A 11 7.74 29.78 40.94
CA ALA A 11 8.43 28.59 40.43
C ALA A 11 8.65 28.76 38.92
N LEU A 12 9.90 28.98 38.51
CA LEU A 12 10.33 28.88 37.12
C LEU A 12 10.29 27.41 36.70
N SER A 13 9.21 27.04 35.99
CA SER A 13 9.12 25.79 35.25
C SER A 13 10.09 25.84 34.07
N THR A 14 11.21 25.11 34.18
CA THR A 14 12.04 24.80 33.02
C THR A 14 11.28 23.84 32.14
N ALA A 15 10.68 24.36 31.06
CA ALA A 15 10.10 23.54 30.01
C ALA A 15 11.19 22.64 29.43
N ALA A 16 11.10 21.34 29.71
CA ALA A 16 11.92 20.33 29.05
C ALA A 16 11.73 20.45 27.54
N ALA A 17 12.84 20.56 26.81
CA ALA A 17 12.80 20.52 25.35
C ALA A 17 12.10 19.23 24.89
N PRO A 18 11.26 19.27 23.84
CA PRO A 18 10.61 18.07 23.34
C PRO A 18 11.70 17.07 22.95
N ALA A 19 11.59 15.84 23.48
CA ALA A 19 12.39 14.72 23.02
C ALA A 19 12.29 14.66 21.49
N ARG A 20 13.43 14.67 20.79
CA ARG A 20 13.47 14.45 19.33
C ARG A 20 12.74 13.14 19.07
N GLY A 21 11.58 13.23 18.43
CA GLY A 21 10.76 12.08 18.11
C GLY A 21 11.54 11.10 17.27
N ASP A 22 11.37 9.81 17.54
CA ASP A 22 11.79 8.75 16.63
C ASP A 22 10.95 8.90 15.35
N ASP A 23 11.44 9.66 14.37
CA ASP A 23 10.70 10.05 13.17
C ASP A 23 10.51 8.89 12.16
N GLY A 24 10.65 7.63 12.61
CA GLY A 24 10.42 6.40 11.86
C GLY A 24 11.36 6.20 10.66
N PRO A 25 11.25 5.07 9.93
CA PRO A 25 12.13 4.76 8.80
C PRO A 25 11.81 5.52 7.51
N LEU A 26 10.75 6.34 7.49
CA LEU A 26 10.20 6.98 6.30
C LEU A 26 10.16 8.50 6.46
N VAL A 27 10.46 9.22 5.38
CA VAL A 27 10.22 10.66 5.22
C VAL A 27 8.93 10.85 4.43
N GLU A 28 8.04 11.70 4.92
CA GLU A 28 6.75 11.96 4.28
C GLU A 28 6.81 13.23 3.41
N HIS A 29 6.26 13.16 2.20
CA HIS A 29 6.08 14.30 1.30
C HIS A 29 4.62 14.40 0.87
N ASP A 30 4.06 15.60 0.91
CA ASP A 30 2.73 15.89 0.36
C ASP A 30 2.90 16.49 -1.04
N LEU A 31 2.32 15.84 -2.04
CA LEU A 31 2.31 16.33 -3.42
C LEU A 31 0.94 16.90 -3.74
N VAL A 32 0.93 18.09 -4.32
CA VAL A 32 -0.20 18.67 -5.02
C VAL A 32 0.10 18.64 -6.51
N LEU A 33 -0.85 18.14 -7.29
CA LEU A 33 -0.70 17.82 -8.70
C LEU A 33 -1.94 18.30 -9.45
N ASP A 34 -1.76 18.68 -10.70
CA ASP A 34 -2.89 18.96 -11.59
C ASP A 34 -3.59 17.65 -11.94
N GLY A 35 -4.91 17.62 -11.78
CA GLY A 35 -5.71 16.47 -12.14
C GLY A 35 -7.18 16.69 -11.84
N LYS A 36 -8.03 16.04 -12.62
CA LYS A 36 -9.49 16.19 -12.50
C LYS A 36 -10.08 15.31 -11.41
N PHE A 37 -9.55 14.10 -11.25
CA PHE A 37 -10.08 13.07 -10.34
C PHE A 37 -9.15 12.74 -9.17
N ALA A 38 -7.89 13.15 -9.25
CA ALA A 38 -6.94 13.12 -8.16
C ALA A 38 -6.01 14.31 -8.33
N ARG A 39 -5.76 15.03 -7.22
CA ARG A 39 -4.90 16.22 -7.20
C ARG A 39 -3.81 16.13 -6.15
N ARG A 40 -3.78 15.04 -5.40
CA ARG A 40 -2.89 14.89 -4.26
C ARG A 40 -2.39 13.47 -4.12
N ALA A 41 -1.17 13.37 -3.61
CA ALA A 41 -0.61 12.11 -3.17
C ALA A 41 0.27 12.33 -1.94
N ARG A 42 0.26 11.36 -1.02
CA ARG A 42 1.27 11.26 0.02
C ARG A 42 2.36 10.32 -0.46
N VAL A 43 3.61 10.75 -0.37
CA VAL A 43 4.77 9.93 -0.75
C VAL A 43 5.61 9.65 0.49
N TYR A 44 6.02 8.39 0.63
CA TYR A 44 6.89 7.92 1.70
C TYR A 44 8.22 7.49 1.08
N LEU A 45 9.29 8.22 1.40
CA LEU A 45 10.65 7.87 0.97
C LEU A 45 11.40 7.18 2.12
N PRO A 46 12.15 6.10 1.84
CA PRO A 46 13.05 5.52 2.83
C PRO A 46 14.09 6.55 3.30
N ARG A 47 14.34 6.63 4.61
CA ARG A 47 15.41 7.47 5.15
C ARG A 47 16.80 6.98 4.76
N ARG A 48 16.96 5.67 4.60
CA ARG A 48 18.23 5.05 4.22
C ARG A 48 18.42 5.15 2.71
N PRO A 49 19.60 5.56 2.23
CA PRO A 49 19.86 5.66 0.80
C PRO A 49 19.63 4.30 0.09
N PRO A 50 19.26 4.32 -1.20
CA PRO A 50 19.08 3.09 -1.96
C PRO A 50 20.39 2.31 -2.02
N LYS A 51 20.32 0.99 -1.81
CA LYS A 51 21.50 0.11 -1.93
C LYS A 51 22.02 0.02 -3.37
N THR A 52 21.16 0.25 -4.36
CA THR A 52 21.46 0.09 -5.79
C THR A 52 20.87 1.24 -6.61
N GLY A 53 21.53 2.40 -6.58
CA GLY A 53 21.21 3.57 -7.43
C GLY A 53 19.89 4.25 -7.09
N THR A 54 18.76 3.57 -7.32
CA THR A 54 17.41 4.07 -7.09
C THR A 54 16.55 3.07 -6.31
N TRP A 55 15.63 3.56 -5.49
CA TRP A 55 14.58 2.73 -4.89
C TRP A 55 13.56 2.28 -5.94
N PRO A 56 13.01 1.06 -5.81
CA PRO A 56 11.76 0.72 -6.46
C PRO A 56 10.62 1.62 -5.97
N LEU A 57 9.55 1.70 -6.74
CA LEU A 57 8.36 2.48 -6.43
C LEU A 57 7.13 1.57 -6.31
N LEU A 58 6.31 1.78 -5.29
CA LEU A 58 5.00 1.14 -5.15
C LEU A 58 3.90 2.20 -5.07
N VAL A 59 2.92 2.13 -5.96
CA VAL A 59 1.71 2.95 -5.90
C VAL A 59 0.62 2.18 -5.15
N LEU A 60 0.03 2.79 -4.13
CA LEU A 60 -0.96 2.17 -3.26
C LEU A 60 -2.30 2.92 -3.29
N LEU A 61 -3.36 2.25 -3.73
CA LEU A 61 -4.70 2.80 -3.86
C LEU A 61 -5.55 2.45 -2.63
N HIS A 62 -6.17 3.46 -2.00
CA HIS A 62 -7.02 3.29 -0.82
C HIS A 62 -8.44 2.81 -1.14
N GLY A 63 -9.19 2.42 -0.10
CA GLY A 63 -10.56 1.89 -0.18
C GLY A 63 -11.66 2.95 -0.35
N LEU A 64 -12.91 2.49 -0.36
CA LEU A 64 -14.10 3.31 -0.63
C LEU A 64 -14.35 4.36 0.44
N GLY A 65 -14.15 4.01 1.72
CA GLY A 65 -14.46 4.88 2.86
C GLY A 65 -13.67 6.19 2.85
N GLU A 66 -12.49 6.17 2.23
CA GLU A 66 -11.56 7.29 2.18
C GLU A 66 -11.76 8.17 0.94
N THR A 67 -12.65 7.79 0.02
CA THR A 67 -12.97 8.60 -1.19
C THR A 67 -13.76 9.88 -0.90
N GLY A 68 -14.34 10.01 0.29
CA GLY A 68 -15.14 11.19 0.66
C GLY A 68 -14.31 12.42 1.01
N ASN A 69 -13.01 12.28 1.24
CA ASN A 69 -12.13 13.36 1.66
C ASN A 69 -10.70 13.13 1.16
N GLU A 70 -10.16 14.04 0.34
CA GLU A 70 -8.81 13.90 -0.22
C GLU A 70 -7.71 13.76 0.86
N GLN A 71 -7.81 14.46 1.99
CA GLN A 71 -6.87 14.32 3.11
C GLN A 71 -6.91 12.92 3.70
N LEU A 72 -8.12 12.39 3.88
CA LEU A 72 -8.31 11.03 4.38
C LEU A 72 -7.73 10.01 3.40
N GLY A 73 -7.99 10.20 2.09
CA GLY A 73 -7.47 9.36 1.02
C GLY A 73 -5.95 9.25 1.00
N ILE A 74 -5.24 10.40 0.96
CA ILE A 74 -3.77 10.39 0.91
C ILE A 74 -3.13 9.86 2.21
N ARG A 75 -3.81 9.95 3.36
CA ARG A 75 -3.33 9.45 4.65
C ARG A 75 -3.73 8.01 4.96
N ALA A 76 -4.66 7.44 4.19
CA ALA A 76 -5.26 6.14 4.47
C ALA A 76 -4.21 5.05 4.72
N TRP A 77 -3.23 4.91 3.84
CA TRP A 77 -2.18 3.90 4.01
C TRP A 77 -1.30 4.16 5.24
N GLY A 78 -0.84 5.40 5.41
CA GLY A 78 0.05 5.80 6.50
C GLY A 78 -0.57 5.70 7.89
N GLU A 79 -1.83 6.09 8.02
CA GLU A 79 -2.52 6.26 9.31
C GLU A 79 -3.55 5.16 9.57
N LEU A 80 -4.28 4.72 8.54
CA LEU A 80 -5.40 3.78 8.71
C LEU A 80 -5.02 2.33 8.41
N TYR A 81 -4.19 2.07 7.40
CA TYR A 81 -3.86 0.70 6.98
C TYR A 81 -2.50 0.21 7.50
N GLY A 82 -1.79 1.05 8.28
CA GLY A 82 -0.60 0.64 9.02
C GLY A 82 0.68 0.56 8.19
N LEU A 83 0.79 1.28 7.07
CA LEU A 83 1.99 1.33 6.24
C LEU A 83 3.25 1.63 7.04
N LYS A 84 3.23 2.68 7.89
CA LYS A 84 4.39 3.09 8.68
C LYS A 84 4.83 2.01 9.68
N SER A 85 3.87 1.41 10.38
CA SER A 85 4.13 0.32 11.33
C SER A 85 4.67 -0.92 10.63
N ALA A 86 4.03 -1.34 9.53
CA ALA A 86 4.47 -2.49 8.74
C ALA A 86 5.88 -2.29 8.19
N TYR A 87 6.18 -1.11 7.64
CA TYR A 87 7.51 -0.76 7.15
C TYR A 87 8.55 -0.82 8.29
N GLY A 88 8.25 -0.20 9.45
CA GLY A 88 9.10 -0.25 10.65
C GLY A 88 9.42 -1.66 11.13
N ARG A 89 8.43 -2.55 11.14
CA ARG A 89 8.59 -3.97 11.51
C ARG A 89 9.43 -4.74 10.49
N LEU A 90 9.29 -4.43 9.20
CA LEU A 90 10.05 -5.09 8.13
C LEU A 90 11.53 -4.68 8.11
N VAL A 91 11.85 -3.43 8.46
CA VAL A 91 13.24 -2.97 8.52
C VAL A 91 13.97 -3.39 9.82
N HIS A 92 13.24 -3.76 10.86
CA HIS A 92 13.77 -4.23 12.16
C HIS A 92 13.26 -5.64 12.52
N PRO A 93 13.62 -6.69 11.76
CA PRO A 93 13.30 -8.05 12.17
C PRO A 93 14.03 -8.45 13.48
N PRO A 94 13.50 -9.38 14.27
CA PRO A 94 12.30 -10.17 14.02
C PRO A 94 11.00 -9.38 14.22
N ILE A 95 10.01 -9.66 13.37
CA ILE A 95 8.65 -9.16 13.52
C ILE A 95 8.01 -9.81 14.75
N SER A 96 7.22 -9.02 15.48
CA SER A 96 6.29 -9.46 16.52
C SER A 96 4.84 -9.14 16.13
N LYS A 97 3.88 -9.78 16.81
CA LYS A 97 2.44 -9.45 16.69
C LYS A 97 2.17 -8.11 17.36
N THR A 98 1.37 -7.24 16.73
CA THR A 98 0.94 -5.96 17.36
C THR A 98 -0.44 -6.08 18.00
N LEU A 99 -1.22 -7.07 17.57
CA LEU A 99 -2.54 -7.41 18.12
C LEU A 99 -2.53 -8.86 18.66
N PRO A 100 -1.84 -9.15 19.78
CA PRO A 100 -1.65 -10.53 20.27
C PRO A 100 -2.95 -11.27 20.62
N LYS A 101 -4.02 -10.52 20.93
CA LYS A 101 -5.37 -11.08 21.20
C LYS A 101 -6.15 -11.40 19.92
N ARG A 102 -5.67 -11.00 18.74
CA ARG A 102 -6.28 -11.28 17.44
C ARG A 102 -5.48 -12.39 16.76
N SER A 103 -6.18 -13.30 16.11
CA SER A 103 -5.59 -14.43 15.37
C SER A 103 -5.16 -14.09 13.94
N TYR A 104 -5.09 -12.80 13.58
CA TYR A 104 -4.82 -12.37 12.19
C TYR A 104 -3.44 -12.80 11.70
N LEU A 105 -2.40 -12.57 12.52
CA LEU A 105 -1.04 -13.04 12.28
C LEU A 105 -0.81 -14.31 13.09
N THR A 106 -0.92 -15.47 12.44
CA THR A 106 -0.69 -16.77 13.09
C THR A 106 0.78 -16.95 13.45
N ASP A 107 1.07 -17.76 14.47
CA ASP A 107 2.46 -18.05 14.86
C ASP A 107 3.24 -18.73 13.73
N GLU A 108 2.58 -19.60 12.97
CA GLU A 108 3.17 -20.24 11.80
C GLU A 108 3.54 -19.22 10.72
N HIS A 109 2.64 -18.28 10.39
CA HIS A 109 2.94 -17.26 9.40
C HIS A 109 4.01 -16.29 9.89
N LEU A 110 3.99 -15.92 11.18
CA LEU A 110 5.03 -15.10 11.79
C LEU A 110 6.41 -15.78 11.73
N ALA A 111 6.49 -17.06 12.06
CA ALA A 111 7.71 -17.85 11.96
C ALA A 111 8.22 -17.89 10.51
N ARG A 112 7.33 -18.10 9.53
CA ARG A 112 7.68 -18.04 8.10
C ARG A 112 8.23 -16.66 7.69
N LEU A 113 7.58 -15.57 8.10
CA LEU A 113 8.04 -14.21 7.79
C LEU A 113 9.44 -13.95 8.36
N ASN A 114 9.66 -14.30 9.64
CA ASN A 114 10.94 -14.10 10.31
C ASN A 114 12.06 -14.96 9.71
N ALA A 115 11.79 -16.24 9.42
CA ALA A 115 12.74 -17.12 8.74
C ALA A 115 13.06 -16.63 7.31
N SER A 116 12.10 -15.99 6.65
CA SER A 116 12.30 -15.44 5.32
C SER A 116 13.12 -14.14 5.35
N LEU A 117 12.89 -13.28 6.36
CA LEU A 117 13.64 -12.03 6.56
C LEU A 117 15.07 -12.27 7.03
N SER A 118 15.31 -13.31 7.84
CA SER A 118 16.68 -13.69 8.25
C SER A 118 17.54 -14.13 7.07
N LYS A 119 16.94 -14.88 6.12
CA LYS A 119 17.62 -15.29 4.88
C LYS A 119 17.77 -14.15 3.88
N ARG A 120 16.76 -13.30 3.76
CA ARG A 120 16.69 -12.22 2.76
C ARG A 120 16.07 -10.99 3.41
N PRO A 121 16.91 -10.07 3.93
CA PRO A 121 16.43 -8.84 4.55
C PRO A 121 15.54 -8.04 3.63
N PHE A 122 14.60 -7.31 4.24
CA PHE A 122 13.73 -6.37 3.55
C PHE A 122 14.58 -5.31 2.81
N GLN A 123 14.14 -4.98 1.60
CA GLN A 123 14.76 -3.93 0.80
C GLN A 123 13.81 -2.74 0.74
N ASP A 124 14.39 -1.55 0.86
CA ASP A 124 13.63 -0.32 0.90
C ASP A 124 12.88 -0.07 -0.42
N VAL A 125 11.66 0.45 -0.31
CA VAL A 125 10.76 0.79 -1.42
C VAL A 125 10.15 2.15 -1.17
N ALA A 126 10.19 3.04 -2.16
CA ALA A 126 9.44 4.28 -2.12
C ALA A 126 7.96 3.99 -2.35
N VAL A 127 7.07 4.66 -1.61
CA VAL A 127 5.63 4.39 -1.68
C VAL A 127 4.87 5.67 -2.00
N ALA A 128 4.01 5.64 -3.01
CA ALA A 128 3.12 6.74 -3.36
C ALA A 128 1.66 6.34 -3.12
N CYS A 129 0.94 7.15 -2.35
CA CYS A 129 -0.46 6.94 -1.96
C CYS A 129 -1.30 8.09 -2.52
N PRO A 130 -1.71 8.03 -3.81
CA PRO A 130 -2.61 9.00 -4.39
C PRO A 130 -4.03 8.84 -3.84
N VAL A 131 -4.87 9.87 -4.04
CA VAL A 131 -6.31 9.72 -3.89
C VAL A 131 -6.83 8.72 -4.93
N THR A 132 -7.57 7.70 -4.49
CA THR A 132 -8.32 6.78 -5.35
C THR A 132 -9.65 7.44 -5.73
N PRO A 133 -10.00 7.57 -7.02
CA PRO A 133 -11.32 8.05 -7.42
C PRO A 133 -12.42 7.06 -7.03
N ASN A 134 -13.64 7.56 -6.86
CA ASN A 134 -14.83 6.71 -6.75
C ASN A 134 -15.56 6.65 -8.10
N PRO A 135 -15.26 5.67 -8.97
CA PRO A 135 -15.87 5.57 -10.29
C PRO A 135 -17.37 5.25 -10.25
N TYR A 136 -17.93 4.83 -9.11
CA TYR A 136 -19.38 4.65 -8.99
C TYR A 136 -20.11 5.99 -8.84
N LYS A 137 -19.44 7.01 -8.30
CA LYS A 137 -19.97 8.39 -8.20
C LYS A 137 -19.62 9.26 -9.41
N LEU A 138 -18.62 8.87 -10.18
CA LEU A 138 -18.11 9.63 -11.33
C LEU A 138 -18.51 8.90 -12.62
N GLN A 139 -19.40 9.50 -13.41
CA GLN A 139 -19.90 8.90 -14.63
C GLN A 139 -19.37 9.62 -15.89
N PRO A 140 -19.03 8.87 -16.96
CA PRO A 140 -18.97 7.41 -17.04
C PRO A 140 -17.75 6.81 -16.33
N ALA A 141 -17.95 5.73 -15.57
CA ALA A 141 -16.88 5.06 -14.81
C ALA A 141 -15.65 4.70 -15.65
N ALA A 142 -15.86 4.19 -16.87
CA ALA A 142 -14.78 3.81 -17.79
C ALA A 142 -13.88 5.01 -18.12
N ARG A 143 -14.48 6.15 -18.48
CA ARG A 143 -13.77 7.39 -18.78
C ARG A 143 -13.01 7.91 -17.57
N THR A 144 -13.59 7.83 -16.36
CA THR A 144 -12.88 8.20 -15.13
C THR A 144 -11.64 7.34 -14.91
N LEU A 145 -11.73 6.03 -15.14
CA LEU A 145 -10.60 5.12 -15.00
C LEU A 145 -9.52 5.35 -16.09
N ASP A 146 -9.93 5.70 -17.31
CA ASP A 146 -9.01 6.08 -18.39
C ASP A 146 -8.24 7.36 -18.00
N GLU A 147 -8.95 8.44 -17.67
CA GLU A 147 -8.35 9.72 -17.27
C GLU A 147 -7.48 9.57 -16.01
N TYR A 148 -7.86 8.69 -15.06
CA TYR A 148 -7.04 8.41 -13.88
C TYR A 148 -5.76 7.64 -14.22
N ALA A 149 -5.81 6.67 -15.13
CA ALA A 149 -4.63 5.94 -15.57
C ALA A 149 -3.65 6.85 -16.34
N GLU A 150 -4.16 7.76 -17.17
CA GLU A 150 -3.35 8.80 -17.83
C GLU A 150 -2.71 9.75 -16.80
N TRP A 151 -3.48 10.16 -15.78
CA TRP A 151 -2.95 11.01 -14.72
C TRP A 151 -1.83 10.33 -13.91
N LEU A 152 -1.96 9.03 -13.62
CA LEU A 152 -0.88 8.28 -12.98
C LEU A 152 0.40 8.29 -13.83
N GLU A 153 0.27 8.04 -15.14
CA GLU A 153 1.39 8.00 -16.08
C GLU A 153 2.08 9.36 -16.23
N HIS A 154 1.29 10.41 -16.48
CA HIS A 154 1.81 11.68 -16.97
C HIS A 154 1.99 12.74 -15.88
N ALA A 155 1.29 12.61 -14.74
CA ALA A 155 1.41 13.55 -13.63
C ALA A 155 2.06 12.92 -12.40
N LEU A 156 1.47 11.84 -11.85
CA LEU A 156 1.94 11.28 -10.58
C LEU A 156 3.35 10.71 -10.67
N LEU A 157 3.58 9.73 -11.55
CA LEU A 157 4.87 9.01 -11.61
C LEU A 157 6.05 9.97 -11.87
N PRO A 158 5.98 10.92 -12.82
CA PRO A 158 7.05 11.90 -13.02
C PRO A 158 7.29 12.79 -11.80
N ALA A 159 6.21 13.24 -11.13
CA ALA A 159 6.35 14.12 -9.96
C ALA A 159 6.96 13.38 -8.76
N VAL A 160 6.53 12.15 -8.49
CA VAL A 160 7.08 11.31 -7.41
C VAL A 160 8.59 11.10 -7.64
N ARG A 161 8.99 10.79 -8.87
CA ARG A 161 10.41 10.53 -9.21
C ARG A 161 11.33 11.74 -9.03
N LYS A 162 10.80 12.97 -8.98
CA LYS A 162 11.58 14.18 -8.71
C LYS A 162 11.92 14.36 -7.23
N LEU A 163 11.26 13.62 -6.32
CA LEU A 163 11.48 13.76 -4.87
C LEU A 163 12.76 13.09 -4.38
N GLY A 164 13.36 12.20 -5.16
CA GLY A 164 14.57 11.47 -4.75
C GLY A 164 14.99 10.41 -5.75
N PRO A 165 15.98 9.56 -5.40
CA PRO A 165 16.50 8.52 -6.27
C PRO A 165 15.49 7.37 -6.42
N ILE A 166 14.44 7.58 -7.22
CA ILE A 166 13.37 6.60 -7.49
C ILE A 166 13.48 6.15 -8.94
N THR A 167 13.33 4.85 -9.17
CA THR A 167 13.50 4.26 -10.50
C THR A 167 12.49 4.79 -11.53
N ALA A 168 12.96 4.99 -12.76
CA ALA A 168 12.10 5.20 -13.92
C ALA A 168 11.68 3.88 -14.59
N GLU A 169 12.31 2.76 -14.20
CA GLU A 169 12.09 1.46 -14.84
C GLU A 169 10.71 0.90 -14.48
N PRO A 170 9.87 0.56 -15.47
CA PRO A 170 8.57 -0.02 -15.19
C PRO A 170 8.65 -1.34 -14.42
N ARG A 171 9.66 -2.17 -14.69
CA ARG A 171 9.86 -3.46 -13.99
C ARG A 171 10.06 -3.30 -12.48
N ARG A 172 10.50 -2.14 -12.03
CA ARG A 172 10.74 -1.79 -10.62
C ARG A 172 9.69 -0.81 -10.07
N THR A 173 8.57 -0.66 -10.78
CA THR A 173 7.38 0.07 -10.33
C THR A 173 6.22 -0.93 -10.11
N GLY A 174 5.59 -0.92 -8.95
CA GLY A 174 4.44 -1.76 -8.60
C GLY A 174 3.16 -0.96 -8.40
N LEU A 175 2.03 -1.65 -8.50
CA LEU A 175 0.70 -1.13 -8.19
C LEU A 175 -0.02 -2.12 -7.27
N ASP A 176 -0.61 -1.63 -6.17
CA ASP A 176 -1.52 -2.40 -5.32
C ASP A 176 -2.69 -1.50 -4.86
N GLY A 177 -3.74 -2.11 -4.33
CA GLY A 177 -4.83 -1.38 -3.72
C GLY A 177 -5.72 -2.25 -2.83
N CYS A 178 -6.36 -1.60 -1.87
CA CYS A 178 -7.25 -2.24 -0.91
C CYS A 178 -8.72 -2.04 -1.27
N SER A 179 -9.54 -3.09 -1.24
CA SER A 179 -11.00 -2.97 -1.44
C SER A 179 -11.32 -2.29 -2.78
N LEU A 180 -12.00 -1.12 -2.79
CA LEU A 180 -12.17 -0.30 -3.99
C LEU A 180 -10.84 -0.03 -4.71
N GLY A 181 -9.77 0.23 -3.97
CA GLY A 181 -8.43 0.43 -4.53
C GLY A 181 -7.92 -0.79 -5.29
N GLY A 182 -8.30 -2.01 -4.90
CA GLY A 182 -7.96 -3.23 -5.62
C GLY A 182 -8.72 -3.33 -6.96
N TYR A 183 -9.99 -2.95 -6.98
CA TYR A 183 -10.78 -2.81 -8.21
C TYR A 183 -10.24 -1.73 -9.15
N VAL A 184 -9.96 -0.53 -8.63
CA VAL A 184 -9.36 0.55 -9.44
C VAL A 184 -7.96 0.15 -9.91
N GLY A 185 -7.20 -0.54 -9.06
CA GLY A 185 -5.85 -1.00 -9.36
C GLY A 185 -5.81 -1.98 -10.53
N VAL A 186 -6.69 -2.98 -10.57
CA VAL A 186 -6.75 -3.90 -11.72
C VAL A 186 -7.14 -3.15 -12.99
N GLU A 187 -8.10 -2.24 -12.92
CA GLU A 187 -8.53 -1.46 -14.08
C GLU A 187 -7.42 -0.53 -14.61
N VAL A 188 -6.63 0.07 -13.73
CA VAL A 188 -5.44 0.85 -14.10
C VAL A 188 -4.37 -0.06 -14.72
N PHE A 189 -4.07 -1.19 -14.09
CA PHE A 189 -3.07 -2.15 -14.59
C PHE A 189 -3.42 -2.63 -16.00
N LEU A 190 -4.69 -2.92 -16.28
CA LEU A 190 -5.14 -3.40 -17.59
C LEU A 190 -5.07 -2.32 -18.67
N ARG A 191 -5.27 -1.04 -18.31
CA ARG A 191 -5.10 0.11 -19.21
C ARG A 191 -3.63 0.38 -19.52
N LYS A 192 -2.79 0.34 -18.50
CA LYS A 192 -1.38 0.74 -18.58
C LYS A 192 -0.41 -0.36 -18.09
N PRO A 193 -0.47 -1.60 -18.63
CA PRO A 193 0.31 -2.73 -18.12
C PRO A 193 1.82 -2.57 -18.35
N ARG A 194 2.22 -1.64 -19.22
CA ARG A 194 3.63 -1.30 -19.47
C ARG A 194 4.26 -0.49 -18.34
N LEU A 195 3.48 0.17 -17.48
CA LEU A 195 4.01 1.02 -16.40
C LEU A 195 4.44 0.25 -15.16
N PHE A 196 3.92 -0.96 -14.97
CA PHE A 196 4.10 -1.71 -13.74
C PHE A 196 4.78 -3.05 -14.01
N GLY A 197 5.75 -3.42 -13.17
CA GLY A 197 6.44 -4.71 -13.13
C GLY A 197 5.70 -5.74 -12.27
N SER A 198 4.91 -5.25 -11.31
CA SER A 198 4.06 -6.08 -10.45
C SER A 198 2.70 -5.44 -10.22
N PHE A 199 1.66 -6.27 -10.17
CA PHE A 199 0.34 -5.90 -9.68
C PHE A 199 -0.01 -6.73 -8.45
N GLY A 200 -0.59 -6.09 -7.44
CA GLY A 200 -1.21 -6.75 -6.30
C GLY A 200 -2.60 -6.20 -6.03
N GLY A 201 -3.40 -6.94 -5.28
CA GLY A 201 -4.62 -6.42 -4.68
C GLY A 201 -4.83 -7.07 -3.34
N VAL A 202 -5.20 -6.29 -2.33
CA VAL A 202 -5.54 -6.79 -1.00
C VAL A 202 -7.03 -6.59 -0.73
N GLN A 203 -7.76 -7.70 -0.55
CA GLN A 203 -9.19 -7.71 -0.32
C GLN A 203 -9.97 -6.97 -1.42
N SER A 204 -9.62 -7.19 -2.69
CA SER A 204 -10.12 -6.39 -3.82
C SER A 204 -11.64 -6.51 -3.99
N ALA A 205 -12.32 -5.38 -4.14
CA ALA A 205 -13.79 -5.30 -4.13
C ALA A 205 -14.40 -5.46 -5.53
N PHE A 206 -14.55 -6.70 -5.98
CA PHE A 206 -15.30 -7.05 -7.20
C PHE A 206 -16.04 -8.39 -7.01
N GLY A 207 -17.04 -8.65 -7.86
CA GLY A 207 -17.77 -9.92 -7.86
C GLY A 207 -17.07 -11.03 -8.66
N VAL A 208 -17.49 -12.28 -8.45
CA VAL A 208 -16.93 -13.46 -9.16
C VAL A 208 -16.99 -13.31 -10.69
N PRO A 209 -18.10 -12.88 -11.33
CA PRO A 209 -18.12 -12.76 -12.80
C PRO A 209 -17.06 -11.78 -13.33
N MET A 210 -16.84 -10.68 -12.62
CA MET A 210 -15.82 -9.69 -12.96
C MET A 210 -14.41 -10.22 -12.70
N ALA A 211 -14.19 -11.00 -11.63
CA ALA A 211 -12.92 -11.66 -11.35
C ALA A 211 -12.45 -12.56 -12.51
N LEU A 212 -13.38 -13.33 -13.10
CA LEU A 212 -13.08 -14.20 -14.24
C LEU A 212 -12.68 -13.39 -15.47
N GLN A 213 -13.40 -12.30 -15.77
CA GLN A 213 -13.05 -11.39 -16.87
C GLN A 213 -11.69 -10.71 -16.63
N TYR A 214 -11.38 -10.32 -15.39
CA TYR A 214 -10.08 -9.76 -15.04
C TYR A 214 -8.94 -10.75 -15.24
N ALA A 215 -9.11 -12.02 -14.89
CA ALA A 215 -8.09 -13.04 -15.13
C ALA A 215 -7.74 -13.14 -16.62
N GLU A 216 -8.76 -13.16 -17.50
CA GLU A 216 -8.57 -13.22 -18.95
C GLU A 216 -7.89 -11.97 -19.50
N ARG A 217 -8.35 -10.79 -19.10
CA ARG A 217 -7.75 -9.50 -19.49
C ARG A 217 -6.32 -9.38 -18.98
N MET A 218 -6.02 -9.85 -17.77
CA MET A 218 -4.67 -9.88 -17.22
C MET A 218 -3.77 -10.81 -18.01
N ALA A 219 -4.22 -12.03 -18.33
CA ALA A 219 -3.46 -12.98 -19.14
C ALA A 219 -3.12 -12.39 -20.52
N GLN A 220 -4.09 -11.74 -21.17
CA GLN A 220 -3.88 -11.04 -22.44
C GLN A 220 -2.88 -9.88 -22.30
N ALA A 221 -3.04 -9.03 -21.27
CA ALA A 221 -2.16 -7.90 -21.02
C ALA A 221 -0.71 -8.36 -20.78
N ILE A 222 -0.50 -9.38 -19.93
CA ILE A 222 0.81 -9.93 -19.58
C ILE A 222 1.46 -10.61 -20.80
N ARG A 223 0.71 -11.38 -21.60
CA ARG A 223 1.24 -11.92 -22.87
C ARG A 223 1.73 -10.80 -23.79
N ARG A 224 1.01 -9.68 -23.86
CA ARG A 224 1.35 -8.54 -24.72
C ARG A 224 2.57 -7.75 -24.23
N VAL A 225 2.77 -7.59 -22.93
CA VAL A 225 3.84 -6.71 -22.37
C VAL A 225 4.99 -7.46 -21.72
N GLY A 226 4.94 -8.79 -21.76
CA GLY A 226 5.87 -9.69 -21.08
C GLY A 226 5.52 -9.94 -19.61
N PRO A 227 6.28 -10.83 -18.93
CA PRO A 227 5.97 -11.29 -17.58
C PRO A 227 5.80 -10.14 -16.58
N ARG A 228 4.78 -10.24 -15.72
CA ARG A 228 4.50 -9.36 -14.59
C ARG A 228 4.17 -10.20 -13.37
N ALA A 229 4.72 -9.83 -12.21
CA ALA A 229 4.38 -10.51 -10.98
C ALA A 229 2.96 -10.13 -10.55
N VAL A 230 2.14 -11.11 -10.19
CA VAL A 230 0.76 -10.89 -9.71
C VAL A 230 0.59 -11.46 -8.32
N ARG A 231 -0.03 -10.68 -7.41
CA ARG A 231 -0.49 -11.12 -6.10
C ARG A 231 -1.97 -10.89 -5.93
N VAL A 232 -2.65 -11.88 -5.37
CA VAL A 232 -4.03 -11.76 -4.88
C VAL A 232 -4.00 -12.01 -3.38
N GLY A 233 -4.32 -10.98 -2.59
CA GLY A 233 -4.41 -11.05 -1.14
C GLY A 233 -5.86 -10.96 -0.68
N SER A 234 -6.25 -11.78 0.28
CA SER A 234 -7.57 -11.75 0.92
C SER A 234 -7.47 -12.20 2.37
N SER A 235 -8.57 -12.12 3.11
CA SER A 235 -8.69 -12.74 4.43
C SER A 235 -9.84 -13.75 4.49
N THR A 236 -9.85 -14.62 5.51
CA THR A 236 -10.80 -15.75 5.63
C THR A 236 -12.27 -15.33 5.70
N GLU A 237 -12.54 -14.16 6.31
CA GLU A 237 -13.87 -13.58 6.52
C GLU A 237 -14.11 -12.35 5.62
N ASP A 238 -13.28 -12.13 4.60
CA ASP A 238 -13.51 -11.07 3.62
C ASP A 238 -14.75 -11.37 2.75
N PRO A 239 -15.76 -10.47 2.65
CA PRO A 239 -16.89 -10.67 1.76
C PRO A 239 -16.50 -10.82 0.29
N TYR A 240 -15.34 -10.29 -0.13
CA TYR A 240 -14.83 -10.44 -1.49
C TYR A 240 -13.90 -11.64 -1.66
N ARG A 241 -13.69 -12.47 -0.63
CA ARG A 241 -12.79 -13.62 -0.67
C ARG A 241 -13.08 -14.54 -1.86
N ARG A 242 -14.35 -14.93 -2.05
CA ARG A 242 -14.75 -15.83 -3.13
C ARG A 242 -14.37 -15.30 -4.51
N ALA A 243 -14.46 -13.99 -4.72
CA ALA A 243 -14.08 -13.36 -5.99
C ALA A 243 -12.56 -13.32 -6.17
N ASN A 244 -11.80 -13.04 -5.11
CA ASN A 244 -10.34 -13.06 -5.14
C ASN A 244 -9.79 -14.49 -5.37
N GLU A 245 -10.37 -15.50 -4.72
CA GLU A 245 -10.04 -16.91 -4.97
C GLU A 245 -10.39 -17.33 -6.41
N ALA A 246 -11.54 -16.90 -6.94
CA ALA A 246 -11.91 -17.16 -8.33
C ALA A 246 -10.96 -16.51 -9.34
N LEU A 247 -10.49 -15.28 -9.08
CA LEU A 247 -9.44 -14.63 -9.88
C LEU A 247 -8.17 -15.50 -9.91
N SER A 248 -7.69 -15.93 -8.75
CA SER A 248 -6.50 -16.77 -8.63
C SER A 248 -6.67 -18.13 -9.34
N GLN A 249 -7.79 -18.82 -9.13
CA GLN A 249 -8.07 -20.08 -9.80
C GLN A 249 -8.05 -19.91 -11.32
N ARG A 250 -8.71 -18.86 -11.84
CA ARG A 250 -8.74 -18.60 -13.28
C ARG A 250 -7.37 -18.21 -13.84
N LEU A 251 -6.55 -17.48 -13.07
CA LEU A 251 -5.15 -17.20 -13.45
C LEU A 251 -4.31 -18.50 -13.53
N THR A 252 -4.55 -19.47 -12.63
CA THR A 252 -3.90 -20.80 -12.70
C THR A 252 -4.29 -21.53 -13.99
N GLU A 253 -5.58 -21.59 -14.31
CA GLU A 253 -6.07 -22.22 -15.54
C GLU A 253 -5.48 -21.58 -16.81
N LEU A 254 -5.28 -20.26 -16.78
CA LEU A 254 -4.67 -19.49 -17.86
C LEU A 254 -3.13 -19.50 -17.83
N GLN A 255 -2.53 -20.27 -16.92
CA GLN A 255 -1.08 -20.39 -16.74
C GLN A 255 -0.37 -19.05 -16.51
N VAL A 256 -1.02 -18.12 -15.82
CA VAL A 256 -0.42 -16.84 -15.41
C VAL A 256 0.24 -17.02 -14.04
N PRO A 257 1.57 -16.89 -13.92
CA PRO A 257 2.25 -16.99 -12.63
C PRO A 257 1.74 -15.92 -11.65
N HIS A 258 1.28 -16.36 -10.49
CA HIS A 258 0.78 -15.47 -9.43
C HIS A 258 0.89 -16.12 -8.05
N VAL A 259 0.67 -15.31 -7.01
CA VAL A 259 0.60 -15.77 -5.62
C VAL A 259 -0.76 -15.44 -5.03
N LEU A 260 -1.43 -16.42 -4.43
CA LEU A 260 -2.60 -16.21 -3.57
C LEU A 260 -2.17 -16.25 -2.10
N SER A 261 -2.63 -15.27 -1.32
CA SER A 261 -2.46 -15.23 0.13
C SER A 261 -3.82 -14.99 0.79
N VAL A 262 -4.32 -15.98 1.53
CA VAL A 262 -5.55 -15.88 2.34
C VAL A 262 -5.19 -16.08 3.80
N LEU A 263 -5.19 -15.00 4.57
CA LEU A 263 -4.81 -15.04 6.00
C LEU A 263 -6.04 -14.93 6.91
N PRO A 264 -6.00 -15.42 8.16
CA PRO A 264 -7.14 -15.32 9.06
C PRO A 264 -7.58 -13.88 9.30
N GLY A 265 -8.89 -13.64 9.32
CA GLY A 265 -9.51 -12.40 9.75
C GLY A 265 -10.48 -11.77 8.75
N PRO A 266 -11.02 -10.59 9.08
CA PRO A 266 -12.09 -9.92 8.33
C PRO A 266 -11.58 -8.83 7.37
N HIS A 267 -12.52 -8.23 6.66
CA HIS A 267 -12.31 -7.04 5.84
C HIS A 267 -12.32 -5.77 6.69
N ASN A 268 -11.21 -5.47 7.38
CA ASN A 268 -11.11 -4.27 8.20
C ASN A 268 -9.68 -3.72 8.35
N GLN A 269 -9.60 -2.50 8.85
CA GLN A 269 -8.33 -1.80 9.09
C GLN A 269 -7.42 -2.51 10.11
N PRO A 270 -7.90 -3.03 11.26
CA PRO A 270 -7.08 -3.81 12.17
C PRO A 270 -6.33 -4.98 11.51
N TRP A 271 -6.99 -5.72 10.60
CA TRP A 271 -6.35 -6.80 9.86
C TRP A 271 -5.25 -6.29 8.92
N LEU A 272 -5.49 -5.19 8.19
CA LEU A 272 -4.49 -4.54 7.34
C LEU A 272 -3.27 -4.09 8.16
N ARG A 273 -3.50 -3.45 9.31
CA ARG A 273 -2.45 -2.96 10.22
C ARG A 273 -1.60 -4.09 10.78
N GLU A 274 -2.22 -5.22 11.13
CA GLU A 274 -1.52 -6.35 11.73
C GLU A 274 -0.70 -7.15 10.71
N VAL A 275 -1.30 -7.48 9.57
CA VAL A 275 -0.71 -8.45 8.64
C VAL A 275 -0.91 -8.12 7.16
N GLY A 276 -2.06 -7.58 6.75
CA GLY A 276 -2.36 -7.38 5.33
C GLY A 276 -1.35 -6.48 4.62
N THR A 277 -1.06 -5.31 5.20
CA THR A 277 -0.10 -4.35 4.66
C THR A 277 1.34 -4.86 4.76
N LEU A 278 1.66 -5.62 5.82
CA LEU A 278 2.99 -6.19 6.02
C LEU A 278 3.33 -7.24 4.95
N ASP A 279 2.41 -8.18 4.70
CA ASP A 279 2.59 -9.24 3.70
C ASP A 279 2.67 -8.65 2.27
N MET A 280 1.81 -7.67 1.98
CA MET A 280 1.82 -6.91 0.72
C MET A 280 3.17 -6.22 0.46
N LEU A 281 3.65 -5.41 1.43
CA LEU A 281 4.91 -4.67 1.28
C LEU A 281 6.10 -5.60 1.09
N LEU A 282 6.18 -6.67 1.89
CA LEU A 282 7.27 -7.64 1.79
C LEU A 282 7.27 -8.34 0.43
N TRP A 283 6.10 -8.68 -0.11
CA TRP A 283 5.99 -9.28 -1.42
C TRP A 283 6.49 -8.32 -2.51
N HIS A 284 6.00 -7.08 -2.56
CA HIS A 284 6.44 -6.11 -3.57
C HIS A 284 7.95 -5.81 -3.49
N ALA A 285 8.51 -5.64 -2.29
CA ALA A 285 9.95 -5.44 -2.10
C ALA A 285 10.81 -6.63 -2.57
N ARG A 286 10.22 -7.80 -2.79
CA ARG A 286 10.89 -8.97 -3.39
C ARG A 286 10.77 -9.01 -4.90
N GLN A 287 9.63 -8.59 -5.44
CA GLN A 287 9.37 -8.59 -6.88
C GLN A 287 10.04 -7.42 -7.61
N LEU A 288 10.14 -6.26 -6.96
CA LEU A 288 10.62 -5.02 -7.58
C LEU A 288 12.14 -4.81 -7.44
N ARG A 289 12.91 -5.87 -7.20
CA ARG A 289 14.37 -5.75 -7.06
C ARG A 289 15.03 -5.42 -8.38
#